data_AF-A0AAN8G044-F1
#
_entry.id   AF-A0AAN8G044-F1
#
_cell.length_a   1.000
_cell.length_b   1.000
_cell.length_c   1.000
_cell.angle_alpha   90.00
_cell.angle_beta   90.00
_cell.angle_gamma   90.00
#
_symmetry.space_group_name_H-M   'P 1'
#
loop_
_entity.id
_entity.type
_entity.pdbx_description
1 polymer ?
#
loop_
_entity_poly.entity_id
_entity_poly.type
_entity_poly.pdbx_seq_one_letter_code
_entity_poly.pdbx_strand_id
1 'polypeptide(L)'
;MAYNSNVRNVMLANAAHADLEALQPYYYEMGMHCCQAVDESVSVALAECLLKAFIQRIGGIVLRMYRENETPKKIDNLEKKLYEESMKCRDRLHEYLRAHQPNKSRKRRLERL
;
A
#
# COMPACT_ATOMS: atom_id res chain seq x y z
N MET A 1 -17.99 -14.16 8.01
CA MET A 1 -16.63 -14.65 7.64
C MET A 1 -16.09 -13.78 6.52
N ALA A 2 -14.86 -13.28 6.64
CA ALA A 2 -14.26 -12.31 5.70
C ALA A 2 -14.04 -12.83 4.26
N TYR A 3 -14.05 -14.15 4.05
CA TYR A 3 -13.72 -14.78 2.75
C TYR A 3 -14.91 -15.45 2.06
N ASN A 4 -16.13 -15.27 2.56
CA ASN A 4 -17.31 -15.84 1.93
C ASN A 4 -17.61 -15.16 0.58
N SER A 5 -18.46 -15.79 -0.24
CA SER A 5 -18.81 -15.29 -1.58
C SER A 5 -19.35 -13.87 -1.58
N ASN A 6 -20.19 -13.51 -0.59
CA ASN A 6 -20.78 -12.17 -0.50
C ASN A 6 -19.73 -11.10 -0.26
N VAL A 7 -18.81 -11.32 0.68
CA VAL A 7 -17.72 -10.37 0.96
C VAL A 7 -16.80 -10.27 -0.25
N ARG A 8 -16.46 -11.40 -0.90
CA ARG A 8 -15.65 -11.38 -2.13
C ARG A 8 -16.31 -10.56 -3.23
N ASN A 9 -17.62 -10.69 -3.44
CA ASN A 9 -18.34 -9.91 -4.45
C ASN A 9 -18.28 -8.39 -4.16
N VAL A 10 -18.41 -8.00 -2.89
CA VAL A 10 -18.26 -6.59 -2.48
C VAL A 10 -16.83 -6.09 -2.72
N MET A 11 -15.83 -6.88 -2.34
CA MET A 11 -14.41 -6.55 -2.53
C MET A 11 -14.06 -6.44 -4.02
N LEU A 12 -14.59 -7.32 -4.86
CA LEU A 12 -14.42 -7.28 -6.31
C LEU A 12 -15.05 -6.02 -6.92
N ALA A 13 -16.22 -5.61 -6.43
CA ALA A 13 -16.92 -4.43 -6.92
C ALA A 13 -16.20 -3.12 -6.55
N ASN A 14 -15.79 -2.97 -5.29
CA ASN A 14 -15.06 -1.79 -4.82
C ASN A 14 -14.31 -2.04 -3.49
N ALA A 15 -13.06 -2.45 -3.57
CA ALA A 15 -12.20 -2.63 -2.41
C ALA A 15 -11.63 -1.31 -1.87
N ALA A 16 -11.66 -0.20 -2.62
CA ALA A 16 -10.96 1.04 -2.26
C ALA A 16 -11.46 1.67 -0.95
N HIS A 17 -12.73 1.46 -0.59
CA HIS A 17 -13.35 1.98 0.63
C HIS A 17 -13.58 0.92 1.71
N ALA A 18 -13.17 -0.32 1.47
CA ALA A 18 -13.33 -1.40 2.43
C ALA A 18 -12.48 -1.15 3.69
N ASP A 19 -13.05 -1.46 4.85
CA ASP A 19 -12.35 -1.40 6.13
C ASP A 19 -11.72 -2.76 6.44
N LEU A 20 -10.48 -2.95 5.95
CA LEU A 20 -9.77 -4.22 6.13
C LEU A 20 -9.32 -4.42 7.58
N GLU A 21 -9.09 -3.34 8.32
CA GLU A 21 -8.72 -3.42 9.73
C GLU A 21 -9.88 -3.99 10.57
N ALA A 22 -11.11 -3.54 10.31
CA ALA A 22 -12.30 -4.10 10.96
C ALA A 22 -12.69 -5.48 10.42
N LEU A 23 -12.50 -5.73 9.12
CA LEU A 23 -12.91 -6.98 8.48
C LEU A 23 -12.00 -8.16 8.86
N GLN A 24 -10.68 -7.97 8.73
CA GLN A 24 -9.64 -8.94 9.05
C GLN A 24 -8.26 -8.23 8.97
N PRO A 25 -7.60 -7.87 10.10
CA PRO A 25 -6.35 -7.13 10.11
C PRO A 25 -5.19 -7.74 9.32
N TYR A 26 -5.25 -9.05 9.05
CA TYR A 26 -4.29 -9.78 8.21
C TYR A 26 -4.96 -10.29 6.91
N TYR A 27 -5.84 -9.48 6.29
CA TYR A 27 -6.74 -9.91 5.21
C TYR A 27 -6.03 -10.66 4.09
N TYR A 28 -4.92 -10.14 3.56
CA TYR A 28 -4.18 -10.79 2.48
C TYR A 28 -3.41 -12.02 2.96
N GLU A 29 -2.66 -11.93 4.07
CA GLU A 29 -1.87 -13.05 4.60
C GLU A 29 -2.77 -14.25 4.94
N MET A 30 -3.86 -14.03 5.68
CA MET A 30 -4.83 -15.07 6.01
C MET A 30 -5.59 -15.55 4.77
N GLY A 31 -5.89 -14.67 3.81
CA GLY A 31 -6.53 -15.04 2.55
C GLY A 31 -5.67 -16.00 1.72
N MET A 32 -4.36 -15.76 1.65
CA MET A 32 -3.41 -16.65 0.98
C MET A 32 -3.35 -18.03 1.65
N HIS A 33 -3.40 -18.10 2.99
CA HIS A 33 -3.53 -19.37 3.71
C HIS A 33 -4.85 -20.08 3.42
N CYS A 34 -5.97 -19.35 3.34
CA CYS A 34 -7.25 -19.93 2.96
C CYS A 34 -7.23 -20.52 1.55
N CYS A 35 -6.53 -19.92 0.59
CA CYS A 35 -6.38 -20.48 -0.75
C CYS A 35 -5.75 -21.89 -0.74
N GLN A 36 -4.93 -22.23 0.26
CA GLN A 36 -4.29 -23.54 0.38
C GLN A 36 -5.21 -24.60 1.04
N ALA A 37 -6.31 -24.16 1.65
CA ALA A 37 -7.18 -25.01 2.48
C ALA A 37 -8.55 -25.30 1.84
N VAL A 38 -8.81 -24.79 0.64
CA VAL A 38 -10.11 -24.91 -0.06
C VAL A 38 -9.94 -25.57 -1.42
N ASP A 39 -11.04 -26.04 -1.98
CA ASP A 39 -11.07 -26.62 -3.33
C ASP A 39 -10.52 -25.64 -4.38
N GLU A 40 -9.93 -26.20 -5.45
CA GLU A 40 -9.24 -25.44 -6.49
C GLU A 40 -10.08 -24.30 -7.07
N SER A 41 -11.35 -24.55 -7.40
CA SER A 41 -12.25 -23.53 -7.95
C SER A 41 -12.48 -22.35 -6.99
N VAL A 42 -12.61 -22.65 -5.69
CA VAL A 42 -12.78 -21.64 -4.63
C VAL A 42 -11.46 -20.91 -4.39
N SER A 43 -10.34 -21.62 -4.46
CA SER A 43 -8.99 -21.10 -4.29
C SER A 43 -8.66 -20.06 -5.36
N VAL A 44 -8.92 -20.38 -6.64
CA VAL A 44 -8.70 -19.46 -7.76
C VAL A 44 -9.57 -18.20 -7.60
N ALA A 45 -10.85 -18.36 -7.29
CA ALA A 45 -11.76 -17.23 -7.10
C ALA A 45 -11.34 -16.33 -5.91
N LEU A 46 -10.84 -16.93 -4.83
CA LEU A 46 -10.31 -16.19 -3.68
C LEU A 46 -9.02 -15.46 -4.05
N ALA A 47 -8.07 -16.14 -4.70
CA ALA A 47 -6.81 -15.53 -5.13
C ALA A 47 -7.03 -14.34 -6.06
N GLU A 48 -7.96 -14.47 -7.03
CA GLU A 48 -8.35 -13.37 -7.91
C GLU A 48 -8.95 -12.20 -7.14
N CYS A 49 -9.81 -12.47 -6.17
CA CYS A 49 -10.39 -11.44 -5.29
C CYS A 49 -9.31 -10.71 -4.49
N LEU A 50 -8.35 -11.42 -3.89
CA LEU A 50 -7.25 -10.82 -3.12
C LEU A 50 -6.40 -9.91 -4.03
N LEU A 51 -6.02 -10.40 -5.21
CA LEU A 51 -5.22 -9.63 -6.16
C LEU A 51 -5.94 -8.37 -6.64
N LYS A 52 -7.21 -8.49 -7.04
CA LYS A 52 -8.01 -7.35 -7.48
C LYS A 52 -8.21 -6.32 -6.37
N ALA A 53 -8.48 -6.77 -5.14
CA ALA A 53 -8.60 -5.87 -4.00
C ALA A 53 -7.29 -5.08 -3.75
N PHE A 54 -6.15 -5.76 -3.81
CA PHE A 54 -4.85 -5.12 -3.64
C PHE A 54 -4.55 -4.09 -4.73
N ILE A 55 -4.81 -4.42 -6.01
CA ILE A 55 -4.62 -3.51 -7.14
C ILE A 55 -5.48 -2.25 -7.00
N GLN A 56 -6.74 -2.39 -6.58
CA GLN A 56 -7.63 -1.23 -6.38
C GLN A 56 -7.13 -0.28 -5.28
N ARG A 57 -6.36 -0.79 -4.31
CA ARG A 57 -5.96 -0.06 -3.10
C ARG A 57 -4.52 0.47 -3.14
N ILE A 58 -3.62 -0.19 -3.87
CA ILE A 58 -2.18 0.11 -3.87
C ILE A 58 -1.88 1.58 -4.23
N GLY A 59 -2.56 2.12 -5.24
CA GLY A 59 -2.36 3.50 -5.68
C GLY A 59 -2.73 4.51 -4.58
N GLY A 60 -3.82 4.26 -3.86
CA GLY A 60 -4.25 5.11 -2.74
C GLY A 60 -3.25 5.10 -1.59
N ILE A 61 -2.67 3.93 -1.27
CA ILE A 61 -1.66 3.79 -0.21
C ILE A 61 -0.40 4.59 -0.56
N VAL A 62 0.11 4.45 -1.79
CA VAL A 62 1.31 5.17 -2.24
C VAL A 62 1.07 6.67 -2.34
N LEU A 63 -0.11 7.10 -2.81
CA LEU A 63 -0.46 8.52 -2.90
C LEU A 63 -0.55 9.19 -1.53
N ARG A 64 -1.03 8.49 -0.49
CA ARG A 64 -1.11 9.03 0.87
C ARG A 64 0.27 9.39 1.41
N MET A 65 1.29 8.57 1.17
CA MET A 65 2.67 8.88 1.57
C MET A 65 3.16 10.25 1.04
N TYR A 66 2.72 10.66 -0.16
CA TYR A 66 3.09 11.95 -0.76
C TYR A 66 2.29 13.14 -0.23
N ARG A 67 1.05 12.93 0.21
CA ARG A 67 0.09 14.01 0.50
C ARG A 67 -0.17 14.21 1.99
N GLU A 68 -0.14 13.12 2.75
CA GLU A 68 -0.59 13.07 4.14
C GLU A 68 0.57 12.59 5.01
N ASN A 69 0.89 13.33 6.08
CA ASN A 69 1.73 12.82 7.17
C ASN A 69 0.91 11.98 8.17
N GLU A 70 -0.32 11.63 7.83
CA GLU A 70 -1.21 10.85 8.68
C GLU A 70 -1.11 9.36 8.37
N THR A 71 -1.08 8.55 9.42
CA THR A 71 -1.09 7.09 9.31
C THR A 71 -2.39 6.63 8.64
N PRO A 72 -2.33 5.85 7.55
CA PRO A 72 -3.52 5.32 6.90
C PRO A 72 -4.32 4.45 7.86
N LYS A 73 -5.64 4.69 7.88
CA LYS A 73 -6.64 3.93 8.65
C LYS A 73 -7.33 2.94 7.71
N LYS A 74 -8.01 1.91 8.26
CA LYS A 74 -8.85 0.98 7.48
C LYS A 74 -8.09 0.09 6.49
N ILE A 75 -6.80 -0.09 6.74
CA ILE A 75 -5.89 -0.89 5.93
C ILE A 75 -5.40 -2.09 6.73
N ASP A 76 -5.12 -3.20 6.06
CA ASP A 76 -4.53 -4.37 6.73
C ASP A 76 -3.02 -4.20 6.95
N ASN A 77 -2.41 -5.18 7.62
CA ASN A 77 -1.01 -5.14 8.00
C ASN A 77 -0.02 -5.23 6.83
N LEU A 78 -0.35 -5.89 5.73
CA LEU A 78 0.47 -5.88 4.51
C LEU A 78 0.47 -4.48 3.87
N GLU A 79 -0.69 -3.83 3.85
CA GLU A 79 -0.83 -2.45 3.37
C GLU A 79 -0.09 -1.46 4.28
N LYS A 80 -0.09 -1.68 5.60
CA LYS A 80 0.69 -0.88 6.56
C LYS A 80 2.19 -1.00 6.27
N LYS A 81 2.70 -2.23 6.06
CA LYS A 81 4.11 -2.46 5.67
C LYS A 81 4.45 -1.71 4.37
N LEU A 82 3.58 -1.78 3.36
CA LEU A 82 3.78 -1.05 2.09
C LEU A 82 3.86 0.47 2.31
N TYR A 83 2.98 1.03 3.14
CA TYR A 83 3.00 2.45 3.48
C TYR A 83 4.30 2.85 4.19
N GLU A 84 4.73 2.08 5.19
CA GLU A 84 5.97 2.32 5.93
C GLU A 84 7.20 2.29 5.02
N GLU A 85 7.30 1.30 4.12
CA GLU A 85 8.39 1.23 3.14
C GLU A 85 8.33 2.40 2.13
N SER A 86 7.13 2.82 1.74
CA SER A 86 6.94 3.99 0.88
C SER A 86 7.45 5.26 1.57
N MET A 87 7.18 5.42 2.87
CA MET A 87 7.67 6.55 3.68
C MET A 87 9.20 6.55 3.78
N LYS A 88 9.81 5.40 4.10
CA LYS A 88 11.27 5.26 4.13
C LYS A 88 11.91 5.62 2.79
N CYS A 89 11.29 5.19 1.68
CA CYS A 89 11.76 5.50 0.33
C CYS A 89 11.72 7.02 0.06
N ARG A 90 10.61 7.68 0.40
CA ARG A 90 10.44 9.13 0.27
C ARG A 90 11.49 9.91 1.07
N ASP A 91 11.70 9.52 2.33
CA ASP A 91 12.63 10.22 3.22
C ASP A 91 14.07 10.10 2.71
N ARG A 92 14.49 8.89 2.29
CA ARG A 92 15.79 8.67 1.62
C ARG A 92 15.95 9.49 0.34
N LEU A 93 14.90 9.61 -0.47
CA LEU A 93 14.92 10.42 -1.68
C LEU A 93 15.08 11.91 -1.34
N HIS A 94 14.38 12.42 -0.32
CA HIS A 94 14.54 13.80 0.13
C HIS A 94 15.93 14.09 0.68
N GLU A 95 16.49 13.18 1.47
CA GLU A 95 17.87 13.28 1.97
C GLU A 95 18.87 13.31 0.82
N TYR A 96 18.75 12.40 -0.14
CA TYR A 96 19.57 12.37 -1.33
C TYR A 96 19.49 13.70 -2.10
N LEU A 97 18.29 14.22 -2.36
CA LEU A 97 18.11 15.49 -3.07
C LEU A 97 18.69 16.69 -2.31
N ARG A 98 18.52 16.75 -0.98
CA ARG A 98 19.11 17.80 -0.14
C ARG A 98 20.63 17.76 -0.16
N ALA A 99 21.22 16.57 -0.07
CA ALA A 99 22.67 16.38 -0.13
C ALA A 99 23.28 16.83 -1.47
N HIS A 100 22.51 16.83 -2.55
CA HIS A 100 22.93 17.27 -3.89
C HIS A 100 22.62 18.75 -4.20
N GLN A 101 21.95 19.49 -3.29
CA GLN A 101 21.73 20.93 -3.44
C GLN A 101 22.90 21.88 -3.10
N PRO A 102 24.01 21.52 -2.42
CA PRO A 102 24.99 22.51 -1.94
C PRO A 102 26.05 22.99 -2.95
N ASN A 103 25.92 22.72 -4.27
CA ASN A 103 26.89 23.21 -5.27
C ASN A 103 26.42 24.36 -6.16
N LYS A 104 25.15 24.80 -6.10
CA LYS A 104 24.68 25.93 -6.93
C LYS A 104 24.90 27.30 -6.29
N SER A 105 24.91 27.40 -4.97
CA SER A 105 25.12 28.67 -4.23
C SER A 105 26.61 29.00 -4.02
N ARG A 106 27.49 28.00 -3.98
CA ARG A 106 28.94 28.21 -3.84
C ARG A 106 29.61 28.70 -5.13
N LYS A 107 29.11 28.26 -6.30
CA LYS A 107 29.62 28.71 -7.62
C LYS A 107 29.30 30.18 -7.91
N ARG A 108 28.12 30.67 -7.55
CA ARG A 108 27.71 32.08 -7.72
C ARG A 108 28.51 33.08 -6.88
N ARG A 109 29.18 32.64 -5.81
CA ARG A 109 30.03 33.49 -4.96
C ARG A 109 31.47 33.59 -5.46
N LEU A 110 31.92 32.63 -6.27
CA LEU A 110 33.25 32.62 -6.88
C LEU A 110 33.28 33.31 -8.26
N GLU A 111 32.13 33.42 -8.94
CA GLU A 111 31.98 34.18 -10.20
C GLU A 111 31.82 35.70 -10.00
N ARG A 112 31.90 36.20 -8.75
CA ARG A 112 31.80 37.64 -8.40
C ARG A 112 33.03 38.18 -7.67
N LEU A 113 34.13 37.43 -7.64
CA LEU A 113 35.47 37.87 -7.24
C LEU A 113 36.35 37.90 -8.49
#